data_AF-A0A1A0UQ66-F1
#
_entry.id   AF-A0A1A0UQ66-F1
#
_cell.length_a   1.000
_cell.length_b   1.000
_cell.length_c   1.000
_cell.angle_alpha   90.00
_cell.angle_beta   90.00
_cell.angle_gamma   90.00
#
_symmetry.space_group_name_H-M   'P 1'
#
loop_
_entity.id
_entity.type
_entity.pdbx_description
1 polymer ?
#
loop_
_entity_poly.entity_id
_entity_poly.type
_entity_poly.pdbx_seq_one_letter_code
_entity_poly.pdbx_strand_id
1 'polypeptide(L)'
;MSLAQLESQIDDLRAQAASIQKRSARTRDNIANDGALSDTGRQAKRDAERDRMRDQLRDLRKKETELIDAKKQTLEKRLFGLSAAASSDPGQVLLYRDSQDRAARLTQSDEAAQVFAAALRSDDKMLAAAVLGRALDAGWNSIIDEYVKHNPSAGEDLKDLAKLRRYRSFEATIAYAWGA
;
A
#
# COMPACT_ATOMS: atom_id res chain seq x y z
N MET A 1 9.18 4.53 -10.42
CA MET A 1 9.74 3.30 -9.81
C MET A 1 8.93 2.09 -10.28
N SER A 2 9.60 1.04 -10.77
CA SER A 2 8.94 -0.23 -11.11
C SER A 2 8.51 -0.98 -9.84
N LEU A 3 7.66 -2.00 -9.97
CA LEU A 3 7.32 -2.85 -8.84
C LEU A 3 8.55 -3.60 -8.30
N ALA A 4 9.40 -4.14 -9.19
CA ALA A 4 10.63 -4.83 -8.80
C ALA A 4 11.59 -3.93 -7.99
N GLN A 5 11.68 -2.64 -8.34
CA GLN A 5 12.46 -1.68 -7.56
C GLN A 5 11.86 -1.43 -6.18
N LEU A 6 10.53 -1.37 -6.05
CA LEU A 6 9.85 -1.27 -4.76
C LEU A 6 10.13 -2.52 -3.91
N GLU A 7 9.99 -3.70 -4.49
CA GLU A 7 10.23 -4.99 -3.84
C GLU A 7 11.64 -5.04 -3.24
N SER A 8 12.66 -4.69 -4.05
CA SER A 8 14.04 -4.60 -3.57
C SER A 8 14.20 -3.63 -2.40
N GLN A 9 13.57 -2.45 -2.45
CA GLN A 9 13.66 -1.47 -1.35
C GLN A 9 12.97 -1.97 -0.07
N ILE A 10 11.84 -2.66 -0.20
CA ILE A 10 11.14 -3.28 0.94
C ILE A 10 12.03 -4.36 1.57
N ASP A 11 12.65 -5.21 0.76
CA ASP A 11 13.55 -6.26 1.24
C ASP A 11 14.76 -5.67 1.97
N ASP A 12 15.34 -4.58 1.45
CA ASP A 12 16.43 -3.86 2.11
C ASP A 12 16.02 -3.27 3.46
N LEU A 13 14.82 -2.69 3.58
CA LEU A 13 14.30 -2.17 4.85
C LEU A 13 14.10 -3.30 5.87
N ARG A 14 13.59 -4.46 5.44
CA ARG A 14 13.39 -5.64 6.28
C ARG A 14 14.71 -6.25 6.72
N ALA A 15 15.72 -6.29 5.84
CA ALA A 15 17.07 -6.72 6.18
C ALA A 15 17.71 -5.78 7.22
N GLN A 16 17.49 -4.47 7.10
CA GLN A 16 17.92 -3.49 8.11
C GLN A 16 17.24 -3.73 9.46
N ALA A 17 15.93 -3.98 9.48
CA ALA A 17 15.18 -4.30 10.68
C ALA A 17 15.75 -5.56 11.39
N ALA A 18 16.02 -6.63 10.63
CA ALA A 18 16.63 -7.84 11.16
C ALA A 18 18.04 -7.59 11.74
N SER A 19 18.83 -6.74 11.09
CA SER A 19 20.16 -6.33 11.58
C SER A 19 20.09 -5.55 12.89
N ILE A 20 19.12 -4.63 13.03
CA ILE A 20 18.85 -3.87 14.26
C ILE A 20 18.46 -4.82 15.39
N GLN A 21 17.54 -5.75 15.15
CA GLN A 21 17.11 -6.74 16.15
C GLN A 21 18.27 -7.61 16.62
N LYS A 22 19.09 -8.13 15.69
CA LYS A 22 20.28 -8.93 16.00
C LYS A 22 21.31 -8.16 16.81
N ARG A 23 21.53 -6.89 16.48
CA ARG A 23 22.43 -6.01 17.24
C ARG A 23 21.90 -5.76 18.64
N SER A 24 20.61 -5.44 18.76
CA SER A 24 19.98 -5.16 20.05
C SER A 24 19.96 -6.38 20.97
N ALA A 25 19.78 -7.60 20.43
CA ALA A 25 19.94 -8.84 21.21
C ALA A 25 21.35 -8.93 21.83
N ARG A 26 22.40 -8.76 21.01
CA ARG A 26 23.80 -8.77 21.50
C ARG A 26 24.05 -7.68 22.54
N THR A 27 23.52 -6.47 22.33
CA THR A 27 23.66 -5.37 23.29
C THR A 27 23.01 -5.72 24.63
N ARG A 28 21.81 -6.30 24.61
CA ARG A 28 21.12 -6.73 25.84
C ARG A 28 21.87 -7.84 26.57
N ASP A 29 22.47 -8.78 25.85
CA ASP A 29 23.33 -9.82 26.43
C ASP A 29 24.57 -9.21 27.09
N ASN A 30 25.22 -8.25 26.42
CA ASN A 30 26.36 -7.54 27.00
C ASN A 30 25.96 -6.75 28.26
N ILE A 31 24.81 -6.08 28.27
CA ILE A 31 24.29 -5.37 29.45
C ILE A 31 24.01 -6.36 30.58
N ALA A 32 23.46 -7.54 30.28
CA ALA A 32 23.16 -8.56 31.28
C ALA A 32 24.43 -9.12 31.95
N ASN A 33 25.52 -9.23 31.21
CA ASN A 33 26.80 -9.77 31.68
C ASN A 33 27.77 -8.69 32.19
N ASP A 34 27.38 -7.41 32.21
CA ASP A 34 28.22 -6.31 32.68
C ASP A 34 28.28 -6.29 34.22
N GLY A 35 29.40 -6.79 34.75
CA GLY A 35 29.67 -6.86 36.19
C GLY A 35 29.93 -5.50 36.84
N ALA A 36 30.10 -4.41 36.07
CA ALA A 36 30.25 -3.07 36.61
C ALA A 36 28.90 -2.38 36.90
N LEU A 37 27.77 -2.99 36.51
CA LEU A 37 26.44 -2.45 36.72
C LEU A 37 25.76 -3.04 37.94
N SER A 38 24.99 -2.19 38.65
CA SER A 38 23.95 -2.66 39.57
C SER A 38 22.75 -3.24 38.81
N ASP A 39 21.84 -3.92 39.50
CA ASP A 39 20.59 -4.38 38.90
C ASP A 39 19.76 -3.23 38.32
N THR A 40 19.68 -2.11 39.04
CA THR A 40 18.99 -0.90 38.58
C THR A 40 19.66 -0.29 37.35
N GLY A 41 21.00 -0.28 37.29
CA GLY A 41 21.76 0.19 36.14
C GLY A 41 21.59 -0.71 34.91
N ARG A 42 21.57 -2.04 35.09
CA ARG A 42 21.24 -3.00 34.02
C ARG A 42 19.84 -2.77 33.47
N GLN A 43 18.86 -2.59 34.36
CA GLN A 43 17.48 -2.36 33.94
C GLN A 43 17.36 -1.06 33.13
N ALA A 44 17.90 0.05 33.63
CA ALA A 44 17.87 1.34 32.92
C ALA A 44 18.53 1.26 31.53
N LYS A 45 19.68 0.59 31.40
CA LYS A 45 20.33 0.40 30.10
C LYS A 45 19.52 -0.49 29.15
N ARG A 46 18.89 -1.55 29.65
CA ARG A 46 18.02 -2.43 28.84
C ARG A 46 16.81 -1.67 28.32
N ASP A 47 16.21 -0.81 29.14
CA ASP A 47 15.06 -0.02 28.74
C ASP A 47 15.45 1.03 27.70
N ALA A 48 16.59 1.73 27.88
CA ALA A 48 17.12 2.65 26.88
C ALA A 48 17.43 1.96 25.53
N GLU A 49 18.01 0.76 25.56
CA GLU A 49 18.27 -0.03 24.35
C GLU A 49 16.96 -0.48 23.67
N ARG A 50 15.95 -0.85 24.46
CA ARG A 50 14.62 -1.20 23.95
C ARG A 50 13.98 -0.01 23.25
N ASP A 51 13.97 1.16 23.89
CA ASP A 51 13.37 2.37 23.33
C ASP A 51 14.07 2.79 22.03
N ARG A 52 15.40 2.75 22.01
CA ARG A 52 16.18 2.99 20.79
C ARG A 52 15.81 2.03 19.67
N MET A 53 15.77 0.72 19.95
CA MET A 53 15.41 -0.29 18.96
C MET A 53 13.98 -0.04 18.43
N ARG A 54 13.04 0.28 19.32
CA ARG A 54 11.64 0.57 18.98
C ARG A 54 11.52 1.75 18.03
N ASP A 55 12.19 2.86 18.32
CA ASP A 55 12.18 4.05 17.47
C ASP A 55 12.74 3.74 16.07
N GLN A 56 13.86 3.01 16.01
CA GLN A 56 14.46 2.63 14.72
C GLN A 56 13.54 1.71 13.90
N LEU A 57 12.89 0.73 14.53
CA LEU A 57 11.95 -0.17 13.84
C LEU A 57 10.69 0.59 13.38
N ARG A 58 10.18 1.53 14.19
CA ARG A 58 9.05 2.39 13.82
C ARG A 58 9.37 3.22 12.58
N ASP A 59 10.57 3.81 12.52
CA ASP A 59 10.98 4.63 11.38
C ASP A 59 11.12 3.80 10.09
N LEU A 60 11.65 2.57 10.18
CA LEU A 60 11.71 1.66 9.03
C LEU A 60 10.31 1.25 8.55
N ARG A 61 9.41 0.91 9.48
CA ARG A 61 8.01 0.59 9.16
C ARG A 61 7.30 1.76 8.48
N LYS A 62 7.54 2.98 8.97
CA LYS A 62 7.00 4.20 8.36
C LYS A 62 7.49 4.37 6.92
N LYS A 63 8.80 4.21 6.67
CA LYS A 63 9.37 4.27 5.32
C LYS A 63 8.80 3.21 4.39
N GLU A 64 8.65 1.96 4.84
CA GLU A 64 8.02 0.90 4.05
C GLU A 64 6.59 1.27 3.66
N THR A 65 5.82 1.81 4.61
CA THR A 65 4.44 2.27 4.36
C THR A 65 4.40 3.40 3.34
N GLU A 66 5.27 4.41 3.48
CA GLU A 66 5.37 5.55 2.55
C GLU A 66 5.71 5.10 1.12
N LEU A 67 6.63 4.14 0.96
CA LEU A 67 6.99 3.60 -0.35
C LEU A 67 5.83 2.84 -1.01
N ILE A 68 5.13 2.00 -0.25
CA ILE A 68 3.95 1.27 -0.72
C ILE A 68 2.86 2.25 -1.12
N ASP A 69 2.60 3.27 -0.31
CA ASP A 69 1.54 4.24 -0.53
C ASP A 69 1.83 5.14 -1.73
N ALA A 70 3.07 5.59 -1.90
CA ALA A 70 3.49 6.35 -3.07
C ALA A 70 3.34 5.55 -4.37
N LYS A 71 3.71 4.25 -4.35
CA LYS A 71 3.53 3.38 -5.52
C LYS A 71 2.04 3.13 -5.79
N LYS A 72 1.25 2.86 -4.76
CA LYS A 72 -0.21 2.68 -4.86
C LYS A 72 -0.85 3.91 -5.50
N GLN A 73 -0.56 5.11 -4.97
CA GLN A 73 -1.09 6.37 -5.50
C GLN A 73 -0.70 6.60 -6.97
N THR A 74 0.53 6.24 -7.35
CA THR A 74 0.98 6.34 -8.75
C THR A 74 0.16 5.44 -9.68
N LEU A 75 -0.09 4.18 -9.25
CA LEU A 75 -0.88 3.23 -10.02
C LEU A 75 -2.36 3.65 -10.10
N GLU A 76 -2.94 4.08 -8.98
CA GLU A 76 -4.32 4.59 -8.92
C GLU A 76 -4.49 5.84 -9.79
N LYS A 77 -3.52 6.76 -9.79
CA LYS A 77 -3.56 7.93 -10.67
C LYS A 77 -3.49 7.53 -12.14
N ARG A 78 -2.75 6.48 -12.50
CA ARG A 78 -2.67 6.01 -13.89
C ARG A 78 -3.94 5.29 -14.34
N LEU A 79 -4.57 4.53 -13.46
CA LEU A 79 -5.78 3.76 -13.74
C LEU A 79 -7.06 4.59 -13.68
N PHE A 80 -7.15 5.49 -12.70
CA PHE A 80 -8.40 6.19 -12.35
C PHE A 80 -8.27 7.70 -12.46
N GLY A 81 -7.06 8.25 -12.55
CA GLY A 81 -6.85 9.69 -12.52
C GLY A 81 -7.22 10.37 -13.84
N LEU A 82 -7.60 11.64 -13.74
CA LEU A 82 -7.71 12.52 -14.90
C LEU A 82 -6.32 12.76 -15.51
N SER A 83 -6.27 12.73 -16.84
CA SER A 83 -5.08 13.17 -17.57
C SER A 83 -4.83 14.66 -17.33
N ALA A 84 -3.59 15.11 -17.48
CA ALA A 84 -3.25 16.53 -17.28
C ALA A 84 -4.11 17.46 -18.16
N ALA A 85 -4.33 17.07 -19.42
CA ALA A 85 -5.20 17.80 -20.35
C ALA A 85 -6.68 17.81 -19.92
N ALA A 86 -7.19 16.68 -19.41
CA ALA A 86 -8.56 16.63 -18.90
C ALA A 86 -8.71 17.43 -17.59
N SER A 87 -7.67 17.51 -16.76
CA SER A 87 -7.71 18.25 -15.50
C SER A 87 -7.76 19.78 -15.66
N SER A 88 -7.38 20.30 -16.84
CA SER A 88 -7.48 21.73 -17.17
C SER A 88 -8.84 22.15 -17.73
N ASP A 89 -9.70 21.19 -18.09
CA ASP A 89 -11.07 21.46 -18.55
C ASP A 89 -12.05 21.30 -17.38
N PRO A 90 -12.71 22.38 -16.91
CA PRO A 90 -13.71 22.31 -15.84
C PRO A 90 -14.83 21.31 -16.12
N GLY A 91 -15.24 21.14 -17.38
CA GLY A 91 -16.29 20.18 -17.76
C GLY A 91 -15.87 18.74 -17.50
N GLN A 92 -14.64 18.38 -17.86
CA GLN A 92 -14.07 17.06 -17.60
C GLN A 92 -13.90 16.80 -16.10
N VAL A 93 -13.52 17.81 -15.32
CA VAL A 93 -13.42 17.70 -13.86
C VAL A 93 -14.79 17.43 -13.22
N LEU A 94 -15.86 18.07 -13.72
CA LEU A 94 -17.22 17.82 -13.24
C LEU A 94 -17.71 16.42 -13.61
N LEU A 95 -17.49 15.97 -14.85
CA LEU A 95 -17.85 14.63 -15.30
C LEU A 95 -17.11 13.54 -14.51
N TYR A 96 -15.84 13.78 -14.20
CA TYR A 96 -15.06 12.90 -13.34
C TYR A 96 -15.67 12.79 -11.94
N ARG A 97 -16.02 13.92 -11.31
CA ARG A 97 -16.65 13.92 -9.99
C ARG A 97 -18.00 13.20 -10.01
N ASP A 98 -18.85 13.48 -11.01
CA ASP A 98 -20.12 12.77 -11.18
C ASP A 98 -19.92 11.27 -11.32
N SER A 99 -18.94 10.84 -12.13
CA SER A 99 -18.60 9.44 -12.30
C SER A 99 -18.17 8.77 -11.00
N GLN A 100 -17.33 9.44 -10.19
CA GLN A 100 -16.90 8.94 -8.88
C GLN A 100 -18.08 8.84 -7.91
N ASP A 101 -18.93 9.87 -7.84
CA ASP A 101 -20.10 9.89 -6.96
C ASP A 101 -21.11 8.80 -7.34
N ARG A 102 -21.32 8.57 -8.64
CA ARG A 102 -22.18 7.50 -9.15
C ARG A 102 -21.62 6.12 -8.81
N ALA A 103 -20.33 5.90 -9.03
CA ALA A 103 -19.69 4.63 -8.69
C ALA A 103 -19.71 4.34 -7.18
N ALA A 104 -19.54 5.36 -6.33
CA ALA A 104 -19.56 5.23 -4.88
C ALA A 104 -20.90 4.74 -4.33
N ARG A 105 -22.02 5.03 -5.02
CA ARG A 105 -23.37 4.59 -4.65
C ARG A 105 -23.63 3.11 -4.96
N LEU A 106 -22.81 2.49 -5.81
CA LEU A 106 -22.96 1.07 -6.14
C LEU A 106 -22.61 0.22 -4.93
N THR A 107 -23.56 -0.63 -4.51
CA THR A 107 -23.37 -1.52 -3.36
C THR A 107 -23.38 -2.99 -3.72
N GLN A 108 -23.96 -3.33 -4.87
CA GLN A 108 -24.08 -4.71 -5.35
C GLN A 108 -23.25 -4.93 -6.61
N SER A 109 -22.62 -6.11 -6.70
CA SER A 109 -21.77 -6.47 -7.84
C SER A 109 -22.54 -6.49 -9.16
N ASP A 110 -23.78 -6.99 -9.16
CA ASP A 110 -24.59 -7.10 -10.38
C ASP A 110 -25.03 -5.74 -10.91
N GLU A 111 -25.42 -4.84 -10.02
CA GLU A 111 -25.75 -3.44 -10.35
C GLU A 111 -24.51 -2.75 -10.96
N ALA A 112 -23.36 -2.91 -10.32
CA ALA A 112 -22.11 -2.34 -10.82
C ALA A 112 -21.71 -2.91 -12.19
N ALA A 113 -21.91 -4.21 -12.43
CA ALA A 113 -21.65 -4.83 -13.71
C ALA A 113 -22.54 -4.27 -14.83
N GLN A 114 -23.81 -3.98 -14.53
CA GLN A 114 -24.73 -3.34 -15.49
C GLN A 114 -24.29 -1.92 -15.84
N VAL A 115 -23.94 -1.10 -14.84
CA VAL A 115 -23.43 0.26 -15.06
C VAL A 115 -22.11 0.22 -15.83
N PHE A 116 -21.22 -0.71 -15.50
CA PHE A 116 -19.96 -0.90 -16.20
C PHE A 116 -20.17 -1.25 -17.67
N ALA A 117 -21.01 -2.24 -17.96
CA ALA A 117 -21.32 -2.63 -19.34
C ALA A 117 -21.98 -1.51 -20.14
N ALA A 118 -22.83 -0.69 -19.49
CA ALA A 118 -23.40 0.49 -20.13
C ALA A 118 -22.32 1.54 -20.47
N ALA A 119 -21.41 1.82 -19.54
CA ALA A 119 -20.28 2.73 -19.75
C ALA A 119 -19.39 2.27 -20.91
N LEU A 120 -19.09 0.98 -21.01
CA LEU A 120 -18.34 0.41 -22.14
C LEU A 120 -19.06 0.61 -23.48
N ARG A 121 -20.38 0.38 -23.53
CA ARG A 121 -21.17 0.57 -24.76
C ARG A 121 -21.20 2.03 -25.23
N SER A 122 -21.09 2.99 -24.30
CA SER A 122 -21.10 4.43 -24.61
C SER A 122 -19.70 5.05 -24.72
N ASP A 123 -18.63 4.25 -24.65
CA ASP A 123 -17.24 4.71 -24.54
C ASP A 123 -17.00 5.72 -23.38
N ASP A 124 -17.78 5.62 -22.30
CA ASP A 124 -17.65 6.45 -21.10
C ASP A 124 -16.52 5.92 -20.22
N LYS A 125 -15.30 6.31 -20.57
CA LYS A 125 -14.08 5.86 -19.89
C LYS A 125 -13.99 6.35 -18.44
N MET A 126 -14.59 7.50 -18.11
CA MET A 126 -14.56 8.04 -16.75
C MET A 126 -15.44 7.23 -15.82
N LEU A 127 -16.67 6.92 -16.26
CA LEU A 127 -17.57 6.06 -15.48
C LEU A 127 -17.03 4.64 -15.40
N ALA A 128 -16.51 4.08 -16.50
CA ALA A 128 -15.91 2.74 -16.50
C ALA A 128 -14.74 2.65 -15.50
N ALA A 129 -13.85 3.65 -15.47
CA ALA A 129 -12.74 3.71 -14.51
C ALA A 129 -13.21 3.89 -13.07
N ALA A 130 -14.22 4.74 -12.83
CA ALA A 130 -14.80 4.92 -11.49
C ALA A 130 -15.43 3.63 -10.95
N VAL A 131 -16.19 2.91 -11.79
CA VAL A 131 -16.78 1.61 -11.43
C VAL A 131 -15.71 0.56 -11.18
N LEU A 132 -14.62 0.54 -11.96
CA LEU A 132 -13.47 -0.33 -11.69
C LEU A 132 -12.83 -0.02 -10.33
N GLY A 133 -12.64 1.25 -9.98
CA GLY A 133 -12.14 1.65 -8.67
C GLY A 133 -13.01 1.11 -7.54
N ARG A 134 -14.34 1.27 -7.66
CA ARG A 134 -15.31 0.70 -6.71
C ARG A 134 -15.23 -0.83 -6.64
N ALA A 135 -15.12 -1.50 -7.80
CA ALA A 135 -15.02 -2.95 -7.89
C ALA A 135 -13.76 -3.48 -7.18
N LEU A 136 -12.63 -2.78 -7.30
CA LEU A 136 -11.42 -3.14 -6.56
C LEU A 136 -11.61 -3.03 -5.06
N ASP A 137 -12.25 -1.98 -4.57
CA ASP A 137 -12.49 -1.79 -3.13
C ASP A 137 -13.47 -2.83 -2.57
N ALA A 138 -14.48 -3.21 -3.35
CA ALA A 138 -15.50 -4.16 -2.94
C ALA A 138 -15.17 -5.63 -3.28
N GLY A 139 -14.09 -5.91 -4.03
CA GLY A 139 -13.68 -7.26 -4.41
C GLY A 139 -14.50 -7.89 -5.54
N TRP A 140 -15.08 -7.08 -6.43
CA TRP A 140 -15.92 -7.55 -7.54
C TRP A 140 -15.06 -7.98 -8.75
N ASN A 141 -14.53 -9.20 -8.68
CA ASN A 141 -13.55 -9.72 -9.65
C ASN A 141 -14.07 -9.76 -11.10
N SER A 142 -15.36 -10.00 -11.32
CA SER A 142 -15.94 -10.07 -12.67
C SER A 142 -15.78 -8.76 -13.47
N ILE A 143 -15.91 -7.61 -12.80
CA ILE A 143 -15.74 -6.29 -13.40
C ILE A 143 -14.27 -6.03 -13.71
N ILE A 144 -13.38 -6.43 -12.79
CA ILE A 144 -11.93 -6.29 -12.97
C ILE A 144 -11.48 -7.11 -14.20
N ASP A 145 -11.90 -8.36 -14.28
CA ASP A 145 -11.57 -9.25 -15.39
C ASP A 145 -12.11 -8.72 -16.73
N GLU A 146 -13.34 -8.21 -16.74
CA GLU A 146 -13.93 -7.61 -17.94
C GLU A 146 -13.19 -6.35 -18.36
N TYR A 147 -12.82 -5.47 -17.43
CA TYR A 147 -12.05 -4.27 -17.75
C TYR A 147 -10.70 -4.60 -18.40
N VAL A 148 -9.99 -5.62 -17.91
CA VAL A 148 -8.69 -6.05 -18.45
C VAL A 148 -8.82 -6.57 -19.89
N LYS A 149 -9.93 -7.24 -20.24
CA LYS A 149 -10.17 -7.69 -21.62
C LYS A 149 -10.25 -6.51 -22.59
N HIS A 150 -10.90 -5.42 -22.20
CA HIS A 150 -11.05 -4.22 -23.01
C HIS A 150 -9.83 -3.28 -22.91
N ASN A 151 -9.05 -3.38 -21.84
CA ASN A 151 -7.87 -2.54 -21.59
C ASN A 151 -6.66 -3.40 -21.18
N PRO A 152 -6.05 -4.16 -22.12
CA PRO A 152 -4.94 -5.06 -21.78
C PRO A 152 -3.74 -4.36 -21.13
N SER A 153 -3.49 -3.11 -21.51
CA SER A 153 -2.42 -2.28 -20.93
C SER A 153 -2.63 -1.95 -19.44
N ALA A 154 -3.86 -1.98 -18.96
CA ALA A 154 -4.20 -1.79 -17.55
C ALA A 154 -4.04 -3.08 -16.71
N GLY A 155 -3.76 -4.22 -17.36
CA GLY A 155 -3.61 -5.50 -16.66
C GLY A 155 -2.40 -5.54 -15.74
N GLU A 156 -1.29 -4.88 -16.08
CA GLU A 156 -0.05 -4.89 -15.28
C GLU A 156 -0.22 -4.10 -13.98
N ASP A 157 -0.39 -2.78 -14.04
CA ASP A 157 -1.61 -2.14 -13.57
C ASP A 157 -2.26 -2.69 -12.30
N LEU A 158 -3.34 -3.40 -12.58
CA LEU A 158 -4.22 -4.02 -11.61
C LEU A 158 -3.53 -5.18 -10.88
N LYS A 159 -2.65 -5.94 -11.55
CA LYS A 159 -1.84 -6.98 -10.91
C LYS A 159 -0.89 -6.38 -9.87
N ASP A 160 -0.23 -5.28 -10.19
CA ASP A 160 0.66 -4.57 -9.28
C ASP A 160 -0.13 -4.03 -8.06
N LEU A 161 -1.29 -3.40 -8.28
CA LEU A 161 -2.17 -2.98 -7.18
C LEU A 161 -2.60 -4.14 -6.28
N ALA A 162 -2.97 -5.29 -6.88
CA ALA A 162 -3.33 -6.49 -6.13
C ALA A 162 -2.15 -7.02 -5.30
N LYS A 163 -0.93 -6.98 -5.83
CA LYS A 163 0.29 -7.32 -5.09
C LYS A 163 0.54 -6.35 -3.93
N LEU A 164 0.38 -5.05 -4.13
CA LEU A 164 0.56 -4.04 -3.07
C LEU A 164 -0.33 -4.26 -1.85
N ARG A 165 -1.57 -4.73 -2.07
CA ARG A 165 -2.48 -5.09 -0.97
C ARG A 165 -1.93 -6.23 -0.10
N ARG A 166 -1.10 -7.14 -0.65
CA ARG A 166 -0.46 -8.22 0.10
C ARG A 166 0.68 -7.74 0.98
N TYR A 167 1.42 -6.68 0.61
CA TYR A 167 2.50 -6.14 1.46
C TYR A 167 1.98 -5.54 2.77
N ARG A 168 0.73 -5.06 2.80
CA ARG A 168 0.10 -4.58 4.03
C ARG A 168 -0.36 -5.70 4.99
N SER A 169 -0.12 -6.97 4.65
CA SER A 169 -0.58 -8.12 5.44
C SER A 169 0.33 -8.45 6.65
N PHE A 170 -0.10 -9.44 7.41
CA PHE A 170 0.48 -9.93 8.67
C PHE A 170 2.02 -10.06 8.69
N GLU A 171 2.65 -10.41 7.56
CA GLU A 171 4.11 -10.53 7.45
C GLU A 171 4.86 -9.22 7.70
N ALA A 172 4.32 -8.08 7.22
CA ALA A 172 4.88 -6.77 7.54
C ALA A 172 4.75 -6.44 9.04
N THR A 173 3.74 -6.99 9.71
CA THR A 173 3.60 -6.82 11.16
C THR A 173 4.65 -7.63 11.91
N ILE A 174 4.96 -8.86 11.47
CA ILE A 174 5.97 -9.72 12.11
C ILE A 174 7.38 -9.12 11.99
N ALA A 175 7.73 -8.56 10.84
CA ALA A 175 9.07 -7.98 10.61
C ALA A 175 9.44 -6.91 11.65
N TYR A 176 8.44 -6.17 12.15
CA TYR A 176 8.60 -5.11 13.14
C TYR A 176 7.98 -5.45 14.52
N ALA A 177 7.46 -6.67 14.73
CA ALA A 177 6.68 -7.04 15.92
C ALA A 177 7.48 -7.06 17.23
N TRP A 178 8.80 -7.23 17.16
CA TRP A 178 9.68 -7.26 18.34
C TRP A 178 9.91 -5.89 19.01
N GLY A 179 9.15 -4.87 18.59
CA GLY A 179 9.12 -3.54 19.20
C GLY A 179 7.88 -3.21 20.03
N ALA A 180 6.92 -4.12 20.23
CA ALA A 180 5.75 -3.85 21.09
C ALA A 180 6.06 -4.03 22.59
#